data_AF-A0A9D1ZXR7-F1
#
_entry.id   AF-A0A9D1ZXR7-F1
#
_cell.length_a   1.000
_cell.length_b   1.000
_cell.length_c   1.000
_cell.angle_alpha   90.00
_cell.angle_beta   90.00
_cell.angle_gamma   90.00
#
_symmetry.space_group_name_H-M   'P 1'
#
loop_
_entity.id
_entity.type
_entity.pdbx_description
1 polymer ?
#
loop_
_entity_poly.entity_id
_entity_poly.type
_entity_poly.pdbx_seq_one_letter_code
_entity_poly.pdbx_strand_id
1 'polypeptide(L)' 'MSSESTEPEEGLTENEAAILNLEKKRFKYQGSKEQAITRTLGLTPVAYYQQLNALIDNPRAIAAEPALTRRLRLKRDALT' A
#
# COMPACT_ATOMS: atom_id res chain seq x y z
N MET A 1 19.23 -26.35 -1.25
CA MET A 1 19.13 -24.91 -1.53
C MET A 1 18.25 -24.75 -2.76
N SER A 2 16.96 -24.61 -2.54
CA SER A 2 16.01 -24.21 -3.57
C SER A 2 15.12 -23.21 -2.87
N SER A 3 15.26 -21.96 -3.28
CA SER A 3 14.49 -20.82 -2.80
C SER A 3 13.02 -21.17 -2.90
N GLU A 4 12.36 -21.26 -1.76
CA GLU A 4 10.91 -21.33 -1.68
C GLU A 4 10.41 -19.97 -2.14
N SER A 5 10.15 -19.88 -3.45
CA SER A 5 9.39 -18.79 -4.04
C SER A 5 8.07 -18.73 -3.29
N THR A 6 7.93 -17.72 -2.45
CA THR A 6 6.72 -17.41 -1.72
C THR A 6 5.65 -17.11 -2.76
N GLU A 7 4.77 -18.07 -3.03
CA GLU A 7 3.57 -17.87 -3.84
C GLU A 7 2.43 -17.44 -2.91
N PRO A 8 2.05 -16.15 -2.82
CA PRO A 8 0.74 -15.78 -2.34
C PRO A 8 -0.22 -15.86 -3.52
N GLU A 9 -0.64 -17.07 -3.86
CA GLU A 9 -1.64 -17.29 -4.93
C GLU A 9 -3.07 -16.90 -4.50
N GLU A 10 -3.31 -16.53 -3.23
CA GLU A 10 -4.65 -16.09 -2.76
C GLU A 10 -4.67 -14.80 -1.91
N GLY A 11 -3.57 -14.04 -1.83
CA GLY A 11 -3.48 -12.91 -0.89
C GLY A 11 -2.58 -11.75 -1.31
N LEU A 12 -2.59 -10.71 -0.47
CA LEU A 12 -1.63 -9.60 -0.54
C LEU A 12 -0.26 -10.08 -0.04
N THR A 13 0.80 -9.62 -0.69
CA THR A 13 2.15 -9.76 -0.14
C THR A 13 2.26 -8.99 1.18
N GLU A 14 3.24 -9.34 2.02
CA GLU A 14 3.47 -8.66 3.30
C GLU A 14 3.69 -7.15 3.13
N ASN A 15 4.43 -6.76 2.09
CA ASN A 15 4.64 -5.35 1.74
C ASN A 15 3.35 -4.65 1.32
N GLU A 16 2.53 -5.26 0.47
CA GLU A 16 1.25 -4.68 0.05
C GLU A 16 0.27 -4.55 1.21
N ALA A 17 0.17 -5.58 2.05
CA ALA A 17 -0.63 -5.54 3.26
C ALA A 17 -0.15 -4.43 4.22
N ALA A 18 1.16 -4.27 4.39
CA ALA A 18 1.74 -3.22 5.21
C ALA A 18 1.45 -1.82 4.65
N ILE A 19 1.48 -1.63 3.32
CA ILE A 19 1.07 -0.37 2.66
C ILE A 19 -0.39 -0.02 2.99
N LEU A 20 -1.33 -0.97 2.82
CA LEU A 20 -2.74 -0.73 3.13
C LEU A 20 -2.96 -0.44 4.63
N ASN A 21 -2.25 -1.16 5.50
CA ASN A 21 -2.31 -0.92 6.94
C ASN A 21 -1.79 0.47 7.33
N LEU A 22 -0.78 0.99 6.61
CA LEU A 22 -0.27 2.35 6.81
C LEU A 22 -1.33 3.38 6.39
N GLU A 23 -2.05 3.17 5.27
CA GLU A 23 -3.13 4.06 4.84
C GLU A 23 -4.37 4.07 5.74
N LYS A 24 -4.56 3.03 6.55
CA LYS A 24 -5.61 3.01 7.59
C LYS A 24 -5.26 3.91 8.77
N LYS A 25 -3.96 4.14 9.05
CA LYS A 25 -3.52 4.98 10.16
C LYS A 25 -3.80 6.46 9.88
N ARG A 26 -4.13 7.19 10.94
CA ARG A 26 -4.26 8.65 10.90
C ARG A 26 -2.91 9.28 11.21
N PHE A 27 -2.39 10.07 10.28
CA PHE A 27 -1.22 10.90 10.49
C PHE A 27 -1.65 12.35 10.60
N LYS A 28 -1.13 13.06 11.61
CA LYS A 28 -1.39 14.48 11.82
C LYS A 28 -0.69 15.36 10.77
N TYR A 29 0.50 14.93 10.33
CA TYR A 29 1.33 15.64 9.37
C TYR A 29 1.84 14.68 8.29
N GLN A 30 1.97 15.19 7.05
CA GLN A 30 2.51 14.43 5.92
C GLN A 30 3.92 13.87 6.21
N GLY A 31 4.80 14.70 6.79
CA GLY A 31 6.15 14.26 7.16
C GLY A 31 6.18 13.12 8.18
N SER A 32 5.21 13.05 9.10
CA SER A 32 5.10 11.91 10.03
C SER A 32 4.71 10.62 9.32
N LYS A 33 3.92 10.71 8.24
CA LYS A 33 3.59 9.57 7.39
C LYS A 33 4.80 9.09 6.63
N GLU A 34 5.56 10.00 6.01
CA GLU A 34 6.77 9.68 5.26
C GLU A 34 7.84 9.01 6.13
N GLN A 35 8.07 9.52 7.35
CA GLN A 35 8.97 8.87 8.30
C GLN A 35 8.50 7.46 8.67
N ALA A 36 7.18 7.26 8.87
CA ALA A 36 6.63 5.94 9.14
C ALA A 36 6.77 5.00 7.94
N ILE A 37 6.57 5.49 6.71
CA ILE A 37 6.80 4.73 5.47
C ILE A 37 8.24 4.23 5.42
N THR A 38 9.21 5.14 5.56
CA THR A 38 10.63 4.77 5.51
C THR A 38 10.99 3.80 6.64
N ARG A 39 10.51 4.03 7.86
CA ARG A 39 10.84 3.21 9.02
C ARG A 39 10.21 1.81 8.98
N THR A 40 8.98 1.68 8.49
CA THR A 40 8.24 0.41 8.49
C THR A 40 8.50 -0.40 7.23
N LEU A 41 8.59 0.24 6.07
CA LEU A 41 8.68 -0.43 4.77
C LEU A 41 10.07 -0.34 4.15
N GLY A 42 10.96 0.51 4.68
CA GLY A 42 12.27 0.76 4.05
C GLY A 42 12.18 1.49 2.70
N LEU A 43 10.99 1.99 2.34
CA LEU A 43 10.73 2.62 1.05
C LEU A 43 10.92 4.13 1.13
N THR A 44 11.32 4.73 0.00
CA THR A 44 11.22 6.18 -0.17
C THR A 44 9.74 6.57 -0.34
N PRO A 45 9.35 7.82 0.02
CA PRO A 45 7.99 8.29 -0.19
C PRO A 45 7.51 8.16 -1.64
N VAL A 46 8.39 8.40 -2.61
CA VAL A 46 8.07 8.29 -4.04
C VAL A 46 7.76 6.85 -4.43
N ALA A 47 8.63 5.90 -4.05
CA ALA A 47 8.42 4.47 -4.33
C ALA A 47 7.13 3.97 -3.66
N TYR A 48 6.85 4.43 -2.45
CA TYR A 48 5.61 4.11 -1.74
C TYR A 48 4.37 4.54 -2.51
N TYR A 49 4.29 5.79 -2.98
CA TYR A 49 3.12 6.27 -3.71
C TYR A 49 2.97 5.62 -5.08
N GLN A 50 4.07 5.28 -5.76
CA GLN A 50 4.03 4.50 -6.99
C GLN A 50 3.44 3.10 -6.75
N GLN A 51 3.92 2.40 -5.72
CA GLN A 51 3.42 1.07 -5.38
C GLN A 51 1.97 1.12 -4.89
N LEU A 52 1.60 2.14 -4.10
CA LEU A 52 0.24 2.36 -3.66
C LEU A 52 -0.70 2.56 -4.86
N ASN A 53 -0.31 3.36 -5.85
CA ASN A 53 -1.13 3.62 -7.03
C ASN A 53 -1.34 2.36 -7.88
N ALA A 54 -0.33 1.50 -8.02
CA ALA A 54 -0.50 0.20 -8.67
C ALA A 54 -1.38 -0.74 -7.83
N LEU A 55 -1.18 -0.75 -6.52
CA LEU A 55 -1.88 -1.64 -5.60
C LEU A 55 -3.37 -1.34 -5.51
N ILE A 56 -3.77 -0.07 -5.49
CA ILE A 56 -5.19 0.29 -5.38
C ILE A 56 -6.00 -0.17 -6.59
N ASP A 57 -5.36 -0.42 -7.74
CA ASP A 57 -6.00 -0.93 -8.96
C ASP A 57 -5.98 -2.47 -9.06
N ASN A 58 -5.17 -3.14 -8.23
CA ASN A 58 -5.02 -4.59 -8.24
C ASN A 58 -6.26 -5.29 -7.64
N PRO A 59 -6.87 -6.27 -8.33
CA PRO A 59 -8.02 -7.02 -7.82
C PRO A 59 -7.78 -7.69 -6.45
N ARG A 60 -6.55 -8.10 -6.13
CA ARG A 60 -6.19 -8.69 -4.83
C ARG A 60 -6.39 -7.69 -3.68
N ALA A 61 -6.00 -6.42 -3.88
CA ALA A 61 -6.21 -5.37 -2.88
C ALA A 61 -7.67 -4.95 -2.77
N ILE A 62 -8.41 -4.96 -3.88
CA ILE A 62 -9.86 -4.71 -3.86
C ILE A 62 -10.56 -5.79 -3.06
N ALA A 63 -10.23 -7.07 -3.28
CA ALA A 63 -10.82 -8.18 -2.56
C ALA A 63 -10.53 -8.12 -1.05
N ALA A 64 -9.30 -7.77 -0.68
CA ALA A 64 -8.90 -7.64 0.71
C ALA A 64 -9.54 -6.42 1.40
N GLU A 65 -9.54 -5.25 0.75
CA GLU A 65 -9.98 -3.98 1.34
C GLU A 65 -10.79 -3.10 0.36
N PRO A 66 -12.02 -3.50 0.01
CA PRO A 66 -12.81 -2.84 -1.04
C PRO A 66 -13.10 -1.35 -0.72
N ALA A 67 -13.43 -1.05 0.54
CA ALA A 67 -13.77 0.31 0.96
C ALA A 67 -12.55 1.23 0.98
N LEU A 68 -11.39 0.72 1.42
CA LEU A 68 -10.15 1.50 1.48
C LEU A 68 -9.63 1.81 0.08
N THR A 69 -9.56 0.79 -0.79
CA THR A 69 -9.12 0.95 -2.18
C THR A 69 -10.01 1.94 -2.93
N ARG A 70 -11.34 1.85 -2.80
CA ARG A 70 -12.27 2.84 -3.37
C ARG A 70 -11.97 4.26 -2.89
N ARG A 71 -11.76 4.46 -1.58
CA ARG A 71 -11.43 5.78 -1.03
C ARG A 71 -10.10 6.32 -1.57
N LEU A 72 -9.10 5.46 -1.74
CA LEU A 72 -7.79 5.84 -2.23
C LEU A 72 -7.82 6.19 -3.72
N ARG A 73 -8.56 5.43 -4.55
CA ARG A 73 -8.80 5.77 -5.96
C ARG A 73 -9.45 7.13 -6.12
N LEU A 74 -10.53 7.40 -5.37
CA LEU A 74 -11.19 8.70 -5.38
C LEU A 74 -10.24 9.85 -5.02
N LYS A 75 -9.32 9.63 -4.07
CA LYS A 75 -8.30 10.64 -3.72
C LYS A 75 -7.30 10.85 -4.86
N ARG A 76 -6.85 9.79 -5.53
CA ARG A 76 -5.95 9.89 -6.69
C ARG A 76 -6.61 10.67 -7.82
N ASP A 77 -7.85 10.33 -8.15
CA ASP A 77 -8.57 10.93 -9.27
C ASP A 77 -8.91 12.40 -8.99
N ALA A 78 -9.06 12.80 -7.73
CA ALA A 78 -9.22 14.21 -7.34
C ALA A 78 -7.93 15.05 -7.42
N LEU A 79 -6.77 14.42 -7.58
CA LEU A 79 -5.46 15.08 -7.71
C LEU A 79 -5.03 15.26 -9.18
N THR A 80 -5.85 14.83 -10.14
CA THR A 80 -5.63 14.96 -11.59
C THR A 80 -6.59 16.00 -12.16
#